data_AF-A0A177IUL4-F1
#
_entry.id   AF-A0A177IUL4-F1
#
_cell.length_a   1.000
_cell.length_b   1.000
_cell.length_c   1.000
_cell.angle_alpha   90.00
_cell.angle_beta   90.00
_cell.angle_gamma   90.00
#
_symmetry.space_group_name_H-M   'P 1'
#
loop_
_entity.id
_entity.type
_entity.pdbx_description
1 polymer ?
#
loop_
_entity_poly.entity_id
_entity_poly.type
_entity_poly.pdbx_seq_one_letter_code
_entity_poly.pdbx_strand_id
1 'polypeptide(L)'
;MDEVSGRDFSAEVSHRPAGELAPNAPVNSHIQHYRSQNEMSLRNILWTGLPIGLAIGAVESGTLAFGLLAIPLLAVSVIYGVKIFRERPKLVQSNITEFKSGDYTAMQMWAPFLPALGWLVAIPIDALGLSSLPTPPLLAALFSGALLGVGGSFGMWAMFQRSFRVGKRRIKAITEKQSLEGVTQPRMDAVEANGDILGALIAAGAVDGNNISIKVLGKLLDCDMDNAEDAESLVTRVKDLQTDGIIKISGQALYQKQFSWEVTVTPDGIRNLAQIGHR
;
A
#
# COMPACT_ATOMS: atom_id res chain seq x y z
N MET A 1 -2.38 -2.14 -34.60
CA MET A 1 -1.89 -1.47 -33.37
C MET A 1 -2.91 -1.87 -32.33
N ASP A 2 -2.74 -3.08 -31.80
CA ASP A 2 -3.80 -3.73 -31.02
C ASP A 2 -3.88 -3.04 -29.66
N GLU A 3 -5.06 -2.55 -29.31
CA GLU A 3 -5.39 -2.16 -27.95
C GLU A 3 -5.08 -3.34 -27.05
N VAL A 4 -4.07 -3.19 -26.19
CA VAL A 4 -3.78 -4.13 -25.10
C VAL A 4 -4.89 -3.93 -24.07
N SER A 5 -6.03 -4.54 -24.37
CA SER A 5 -7.24 -4.63 -23.57
C SER A 5 -7.01 -5.58 -22.40
N GLY A 6 -7.31 -5.11 -21.19
CA GLY A 6 -7.23 -5.86 -19.94
C GLY A 6 -6.19 -5.30 -18.98
N ARG A 7 -6.64 -4.67 -17.88
CA ARG A 7 -5.77 -4.48 -16.70
C ARG A 7 -5.45 -5.88 -16.17
N ASP A 8 -4.19 -6.29 -16.21
CA ASP A 8 -3.74 -7.47 -15.49
C ASP A 8 -3.66 -7.10 -14.00
N PHE A 9 -4.61 -7.58 -13.20
CA PHE A 9 -4.55 -7.41 -11.75
C PHE A 9 -3.44 -8.28 -11.16
N SER A 10 -2.78 -7.79 -10.12
CA SER A 10 -1.73 -8.56 -9.45
C SER A 10 -2.31 -9.79 -8.75
N ALA A 11 -2.10 -10.97 -9.35
CA ALA A 11 -2.48 -12.26 -8.77
C ALA A 11 -1.85 -12.50 -7.38
N GLU A 12 -0.71 -11.87 -7.09
CA GLU A 12 -0.10 -11.96 -5.75
C GLU A 12 -0.95 -11.24 -4.70
N VAL A 13 -1.48 -10.06 -5.03
CA VAL A 13 -2.23 -9.23 -4.06
C VAL A 13 -3.62 -9.79 -3.85
N SER A 14 -4.26 -10.34 -4.89
CA SER A 14 -5.58 -10.96 -4.79
C SER A 14 -5.61 -12.20 -3.88
N HIS A 15 -4.49 -12.91 -3.72
CA HIS A 15 -4.38 -14.07 -2.84
C HIS A 15 -3.90 -13.77 -1.42
N ARG A 16 -3.62 -12.50 -1.06
CA ARG A 16 -3.28 -12.14 0.32
C ARG A 16 -4.51 -12.30 1.21
N PRO A 17 -4.40 -12.93 2.40
CA PRO A 17 -5.54 -13.10 3.27
C PRO A 17 -6.13 -11.74 3.64
N ALA A 18 -7.43 -11.58 3.38
CA ALA A 18 -8.21 -10.38 3.69
C ALA A 18 -8.37 -10.11 5.19
N GLY A 19 -7.75 -10.92 6.08
CA GLY A 19 -7.95 -10.98 7.54
C GLY A 19 -7.71 -9.65 8.24
N GLU A 20 -8.60 -8.72 7.99
CA GLU A 20 -8.57 -7.31 8.32
C GLU A 20 -9.80 -6.99 9.17
N LEU A 21 -10.93 -7.63 8.90
CA LEU A 21 -12.13 -7.70 9.74
C LEU A 21 -12.43 -9.15 10.14
N ALA A 22 -13.61 -9.41 10.72
CA ALA A 22 -14.10 -10.77 10.96
C ALA A 22 -13.99 -11.61 9.67
N PRO A 23 -13.60 -12.91 9.74
CA PRO A 23 -13.29 -13.72 8.55
C PRO A 23 -14.40 -13.73 7.48
N ASN A 24 -15.66 -13.69 7.92
CA ASN A 24 -16.83 -13.77 7.05
C ASN A 24 -17.41 -12.41 6.66
N ALA A 25 -16.76 -11.29 7.01
CA ALA A 25 -17.27 -9.97 6.66
C ALA A 25 -17.31 -9.80 5.12
N PRO A 26 -18.47 -9.45 4.52
CA PRO A 26 -18.61 -9.38 3.06
C PRO A 26 -17.66 -8.34 2.44
N VAL A 27 -17.35 -7.28 3.17
CA VAL A 27 -16.45 -6.20 2.77
C VAL A 27 -15.00 -6.65 2.59
N ASN A 28 -14.58 -7.78 3.15
CA ASN A 28 -13.25 -8.34 2.92
C ASN A 28 -12.96 -8.58 1.42
N SER A 29 -13.98 -9.00 0.67
CA SER A 29 -13.87 -9.22 -0.78
C SER A 29 -13.63 -7.90 -1.53
N HIS A 30 -14.36 -6.84 -1.17
CA HIS A 30 -14.17 -5.49 -1.72
C HIS A 30 -12.79 -4.94 -1.35
N ILE A 31 -12.34 -5.12 -0.11
CA ILE A 31 -11.00 -4.67 0.30
C ILE A 31 -9.93 -5.37 -0.54
N GLN A 32 -9.98 -6.70 -0.68
CA GLN A 32 -9.03 -7.43 -1.54
C GLN A 32 -9.06 -6.95 -2.99
N HIS A 33 -10.26 -6.73 -3.54
CA HIS A 33 -10.44 -6.21 -4.88
C HIS A 33 -9.73 -4.86 -5.04
N TYR A 34 -10.03 -3.86 -4.21
CA TYR A 34 -9.40 -2.55 -4.32
C TYR A 34 -7.91 -2.56 -3.99
N ARG A 35 -7.46 -3.41 -3.08
CA ARG A 35 -6.02 -3.61 -2.82
C ARG A 35 -5.31 -4.14 -4.07
N SER A 36 -5.91 -5.09 -4.80
CA SER A 36 -5.32 -5.61 -6.04
C SER A 36 -5.17 -4.57 -7.14
N GLN A 37 -6.01 -3.53 -7.15
CA GLN A 37 -5.90 -2.40 -8.08
C GLN A 37 -4.97 -1.29 -7.59
N ASN A 38 -4.83 -1.16 -6.27
CA ASN A 38 -4.15 -0.04 -5.65
C ASN A 38 -2.66 -0.31 -5.40
N GLU A 39 -2.32 -1.56 -5.04
CA GLU A 39 -1.00 -1.97 -4.58
C GLU A 39 -0.10 -2.51 -5.69
N MET A 40 1.20 -2.26 -5.56
CA MET A 40 2.21 -2.94 -6.37
C MET A 40 2.51 -4.35 -5.83
N SER A 41 2.72 -5.32 -6.74
CA SER A 41 3.26 -6.64 -6.41
C SER A 41 4.67 -6.52 -5.82
N LEU A 42 4.91 -7.12 -4.65
CA LEU A 42 6.25 -7.18 -4.06
C LEU A 42 7.19 -7.99 -4.95
N ARG A 43 6.68 -9.09 -5.53
CA ARG A 43 7.44 -9.92 -6.48
C ARG A 43 7.95 -9.09 -7.64
N ASN A 44 7.08 -8.32 -8.31
CA ASN A 44 7.51 -7.52 -9.46
C ASN A 44 8.49 -6.41 -9.05
N ILE A 45 8.28 -5.76 -7.89
CA ILE A 45 9.22 -4.76 -7.36
C ILE A 45 10.60 -5.42 -7.12
N LEU A 46 10.65 -6.59 -6.48
CA LEU A 46 11.90 -7.31 -6.23
C LEU A 46 12.61 -7.72 -7.52
N TRP A 47 11.88 -8.25 -8.50
CA TRP A 47 12.47 -8.61 -9.81
C TRP A 47 12.89 -7.39 -10.65
N THR A 48 12.43 -6.21 -10.29
CA THR A 48 12.92 -4.95 -10.87
C THR A 48 14.15 -4.44 -10.12
N GLY A 49 14.09 -4.35 -8.79
CA GLY A 49 15.14 -3.72 -8.00
C GLY A 49 16.35 -4.61 -7.72
N LEU A 50 16.17 -5.93 -7.50
CA LEU A 50 17.29 -6.84 -7.24
C LEU A 50 18.29 -6.86 -8.41
N PRO A 51 17.89 -7.05 -9.67
CA PRO A 51 18.87 -7.10 -10.75
C PRO A 51 19.49 -5.73 -11.04
N ILE A 52 18.79 -4.60 -10.80
CA ILE A 52 19.39 -3.25 -10.81
C ILE A 52 20.51 -3.16 -9.77
N GLY A 53 20.23 -3.56 -8.52
CA GLY A 53 21.22 -3.54 -7.46
C GLY A 53 22.45 -4.39 -7.79
N LEU A 54 22.23 -5.63 -8.25
CA LEU A 54 23.32 -6.51 -8.68
C LEU A 54 24.10 -5.95 -9.87
N ALA A 55 23.45 -5.28 -10.82
CA ALA A 55 24.11 -4.62 -11.94
C ALA A 55 25.01 -3.47 -11.46
N ILE A 56 24.54 -2.65 -10.50
CA ILE A 56 25.33 -1.58 -9.89
C ILE A 56 26.56 -2.18 -9.19
N GLY A 57 26.37 -3.17 -8.32
CA GLY A 57 27.49 -3.83 -7.63
C GLY A 57 28.49 -4.48 -8.61
N ALA A 58 28.00 -5.07 -9.71
CA ALA A 58 28.85 -5.65 -10.75
C ALA A 58 29.68 -4.58 -11.50
N VAL A 59 29.12 -3.40 -11.76
CA VAL A 59 29.86 -2.28 -12.38
C VAL A 59 30.89 -1.69 -11.41
N GLU A 60 30.52 -1.53 -10.13
CA GLU A 60 31.41 -0.99 -9.09
C GLU A 60 32.66 -1.85 -8.85
N SER A 61 32.61 -3.15 -9.20
CA SER A 61 33.77 -4.05 -9.14
C SER A 61 34.93 -3.64 -10.07
N GLY A 62 34.69 -2.79 -11.08
CA GLY A 62 35.71 -2.31 -12.02
C GLY A 62 36.20 -3.32 -13.05
N THR A 63 35.65 -4.54 -13.10
CA THR A 63 36.05 -5.56 -14.10
C THR A 63 35.12 -5.55 -15.31
N LEU A 64 35.70 -5.61 -16.52
CA LEU A 64 34.93 -5.60 -17.77
C LEU A 64 33.95 -6.79 -17.86
N ALA A 65 34.36 -7.97 -17.38
CA ALA A 65 33.50 -9.14 -17.35
C ALA A 65 32.23 -8.94 -16.50
N PHE A 66 32.35 -8.30 -15.32
CA PHE A 66 31.19 -7.99 -14.48
C PHE A 66 30.37 -6.82 -15.03
N GLY A 67 31.00 -5.85 -15.71
CA GLY A 67 30.29 -4.83 -16.49
C GLY A 67 29.41 -5.45 -17.59
N LEU A 68 29.86 -6.50 -18.27
CA LEU A 68 29.06 -7.22 -19.27
C LEU A 68 27.89 -7.99 -18.64
N LEU A 69 28.05 -8.53 -17.42
CA LEU A 69 26.96 -9.19 -16.68
C LEU A 69 25.85 -8.23 -16.26
N ALA A 70 26.13 -6.92 -16.15
CA ALA A 70 25.10 -5.92 -15.85
C ALA A 70 24.02 -5.85 -16.95
N ILE A 71 24.37 -6.11 -18.21
CA ILE A 71 23.45 -6.00 -19.36
C ILE A 71 22.24 -6.96 -19.23
N PRO A 72 22.41 -8.29 -19.06
CA PRO A 72 21.27 -9.18 -18.89
C PRO A 72 20.48 -8.91 -17.60
N LEU A 73 21.13 -8.46 -16.52
CA LEU A 73 20.44 -8.07 -15.29
C LEU A 73 19.51 -6.87 -15.49
N LEU A 74 19.99 -5.84 -16.20
CA LEU A 74 19.17 -4.69 -16.56
C LEU A 74 18.03 -5.08 -17.51
N ALA A 75 18.25 -6.02 -18.43
CA ALA A 75 17.18 -6.53 -19.29
C ALA A 75 16.03 -7.18 -18.48
N VAL A 76 16.35 -8.02 -17.49
CA VAL A 76 15.34 -8.58 -16.56
C VAL A 76 14.58 -7.46 -15.84
N SER A 77 15.31 -6.45 -15.35
CA SER A 77 14.72 -5.31 -14.64
C SER A 77 13.74 -4.53 -15.52
N VAL A 78 14.08 -4.32 -16.79
CA VAL A 78 13.21 -3.65 -17.76
C VAL A 78 11.95 -4.47 -18.02
N ILE A 79 12.06 -5.79 -18.20
CA ILE A 79 10.89 -6.66 -18.43
C ILE A 79 9.89 -6.57 -17.26
N TYR A 80 10.39 -6.70 -16.02
CA TYR A 80 9.53 -6.62 -14.84
C TYR A 80 9.06 -5.19 -14.54
N GLY A 81 9.87 -4.17 -14.83
CA GLY A 81 9.47 -2.77 -14.76
C GLY A 81 8.30 -2.47 -15.70
N VAL A 82 8.38 -2.93 -16.96
CA VAL A 82 7.28 -2.82 -17.93
C VAL A 82 6.03 -3.53 -17.42
N LYS A 83 6.16 -4.67 -16.74
CA LYS A 83 5.02 -5.36 -16.11
C LYS A 83 4.34 -4.50 -15.04
N ILE A 84 5.09 -3.83 -14.17
CA ILE A 84 4.53 -2.91 -13.16
C ILE A 84 3.76 -1.76 -13.85
N PHE A 85 4.31 -1.20 -14.93
CA PHE A 85 3.63 -0.14 -15.69
C PHE A 85 2.35 -0.64 -16.40
N ARG A 86 2.33 -1.92 -16.82
CA ARG A 86 1.14 -2.57 -17.41
C ARG A 86 0.05 -2.83 -16.38
N GLU A 87 0.40 -3.18 -15.14
CA GLU A 87 -0.56 -3.38 -14.04
C GLU A 87 -1.29 -2.06 -13.66
N ARG A 88 -0.70 -0.89 -13.98
CA ARG A 88 -1.25 0.46 -13.72
C ARG A 88 -1.83 0.62 -12.30
N PRO A 89 -1.05 0.35 -11.24
CA PRO A 89 -1.53 0.48 -9.87
C PRO A 89 -1.98 1.93 -9.61
N LYS A 90 -3.10 2.10 -8.90
CA LYS A 90 -3.67 3.43 -8.65
C LYS A 90 -2.86 4.25 -7.63
N LEU A 91 -2.10 3.56 -6.75
CA LEU A 91 -1.17 4.12 -5.75
C LEU A 91 -1.79 5.19 -4.85
N VAL A 92 -3.08 5.03 -4.56
CA VAL A 92 -3.82 5.88 -3.64
C VAL A 92 -3.41 5.57 -2.22
N GLN A 93 -3.06 6.62 -1.49
CA GLN A 93 -2.67 6.55 -0.09
C GLN A 93 -3.48 7.58 0.70
N SER A 94 -3.95 7.20 1.88
CA SER A 94 -4.50 8.16 2.82
C SER A 94 -3.42 9.06 3.42
N ASN A 95 -3.76 10.33 3.60
CA ASN A 95 -3.00 11.26 4.40
C ASN A 95 -3.19 10.93 5.88
N ILE A 96 -2.08 10.76 6.60
CA ILE A 96 -2.07 10.55 8.05
C ILE A 96 -2.01 11.93 8.69
N THR A 97 -3.15 12.41 9.20
CA THR A 97 -3.26 13.76 9.79
C THR A 97 -2.94 13.77 11.29
N GLU A 98 -3.25 12.66 11.97
CA GLU A 98 -3.01 12.47 13.39
C GLU A 98 -2.26 11.14 13.61
N PHE A 99 -1.20 11.18 14.40
CA PHE A 99 -0.46 9.98 14.81
C PHE A 99 -1.01 9.47 16.14
N LYS A 100 -1.54 8.24 16.14
CA LYS A 100 -2.11 7.57 17.32
C LYS A 100 -1.17 6.52 17.88
N SER A 101 -1.33 6.21 19.17
CA SER A 101 -0.62 5.10 19.79
C SER A 101 -1.01 3.77 19.11
N GLY A 102 0.01 2.97 18.75
CA GLY A 102 -0.18 1.72 18.00
C GLY A 102 -0.12 1.84 16.47
N ASP A 103 -0.07 3.05 15.91
CA ASP A 103 0.10 3.24 14.46
C ASP A 103 1.43 2.66 13.95
N TYR A 104 2.47 2.70 14.77
CA TYR A 104 3.80 2.16 14.47
C TYR A 104 4.20 1.11 15.51
N THR A 105 4.62 -0.06 15.03
CA THR A 105 5.26 -1.07 15.87
C THR A 105 6.68 -0.63 16.24
N ALA A 106 7.23 -1.10 17.37
CA ALA A 106 8.62 -0.83 17.77
C ALA A 106 9.63 -1.05 16.63
N MET A 107 9.49 -2.15 15.87
CA MET A 107 10.36 -2.44 14.73
C MET A 107 10.32 -1.38 13.61
N GLN A 108 9.17 -0.72 13.41
CA GLN A 108 9.04 0.33 12.40
C GLN A 108 9.62 1.67 12.86
N MET A 109 9.69 1.91 14.17
CA MET A 109 10.44 3.05 14.71
C MET A 109 11.94 2.86 14.44
N TRP A 110 12.42 1.61 14.39
CA TRP A 110 13.79 1.27 14.03
C TRP A 110 14.04 1.21 12.52
N ALA A 111 12.99 1.14 11.69
CA ALA A 111 13.12 0.98 10.24
C ALA A 111 14.01 2.04 9.54
N PRO A 112 13.98 3.34 9.93
CA PRO A 112 14.89 4.34 9.35
C PRO A 112 16.38 4.06 9.61
N PHE A 113 16.72 3.27 10.63
CA PHE A 113 18.09 2.93 10.98
C PHE A 113 18.56 1.61 10.35
N LEU A 114 17.65 0.78 9.83
CA LEU A 114 18.00 -0.47 9.16
C LEU A 114 18.98 -0.29 7.99
N PRO A 115 18.89 0.76 7.14
CA PRO A 115 19.89 1.01 6.11
C PRO A 115 21.29 1.21 6.69
N ALA A 116 21.43 1.95 7.79
CA ALA A 116 22.73 2.16 8.45
C ALA A 116 23.30 0.86 9.03
N LEU A 117 22.44 -0.01 9.58
CA LEU A 117 22.84 -1.35 10.03
C LEU A 117 23.18 -2.29 8.87
N GLY A 118 22.48 -2.18 7.75
CA GLY A 118 22.74 -2.97 6.55
C GLY A 118 24.13 -2.69 5.96
N TRP A 119 24.57 -1.43 6.02
CA TRP A 119 25.92 -1.07 5.63
C TRP A 119 26.99 -1.75 6.48
N LEU A 120 26.77 -1.98 7.78
CA LEU A 120 27.74 -2.69 8.64
C LEU A 120 28.03 -4.13 8.16
N VAL A 121 27.06 -4.78 7.51
CA VAL A 121 27.21 -6.14 6.97
C VAL A 121 27.84 -6.12 5.56
N ALA A 122 27.72 -4.99 4.86
CA ALA A 122 28.31 -4.78 3.53
C ALA A 122 29.69 -4.10 3.58
N ILE A 123 30.25 -3.81 4.77
CA ILE A 123 31.61 -3.28 4.90
C ILE A 123 32.59 -4.34 4.36
N PRO A 124 33.45 -3.98 3.39
CA PRO A 124 34.51 -4.86 2.93
C PRO A 124 35.43 -5.28 4.09
N ILE A 125 35.85 -6.55 4.16
CA ILE A 125 36.69 -7.09 5.24
C ILE A 125 38.01 -6.29 5.37
N ASP A 126 38.54 -5.84 4.23
CA ASP A 126 39.70 -4.98 4.11
C ASP A 126 39.49 -3.58 4.71
N ALA A 127 38.27 -3.03 4.67
CA ALA A 127 37.92 -1.77 5.34
C ALA A 127 37.85 -1.90 6.87
N LEU A 128 37.80 -3.12 7.41
CA LEU A 128 37.90 -3.41 8.85
C LEU A 128 39.36 -3.51 9.34
N GLY A 129 40.33 -3.18 8.49
CA GLY A 129 41.77 -3.27 8.83
C GLY A 129 42.32 -4.69 8.77
N LEU A 130 41.53 -5.66 8.30
CA LEU A 130 41.93 -7.06 8.08
C LEU A 130 42.51 -7.23 6.67
N SER A 131 43.52 -6.42 6.35
CA SER A 131 44.16 -6.35 5.03
C SER A 131 44.80 -7.66 4.55
N SER A 132 44.93 -8.66 5.43
CA SER A 132 45.39 -10.01 5.10
C SER A 132 44.35 -10.88 4.37
N LEU A 133 43.08 -10.44 4.30
CA LEU A 133 41.97 -11.15 3.65
C LEU A 133 41.24 -10.19 2.70
N PRO A 134 41.71 -10.02 1.45
CA PRO A 134 41.02 -9.18 0.48
C PRO A 134 39.64 -9.76 0.16
N THR A 135 38.60 -8.93 0.24
CA THR A 135 37.24 -9.32 -0.15
C THR A 135 37.23 -9.61 -1.66
N PRO A 136 36.85 -10.83 -2.10
CA PRO A 136 36.74 -11.12 -3.53
C PRO A 136 35.81 -10.11 -4.22
N PRO A 137 36.19 -9.53 -5.39
CA PRO A 137 35.38 -8.52 -6.07
C PRO A 137 33.95 -8.98 -6.37
N LEU A 138 33.77 -10.26 -6.64
CA LEU A 138 32.45 -10.87 -6.83
C LEU A 138 31.59 -10.82 -5.55
N LEU A 139 32.18 -11.12 -4.39
CA LEU A 139 31.46 -11.06 -3.12
C LEU A 139 31.12 -9.62 -2.74
N ALA A 140 32.04 -8.68 -2.93
CA ALA A 140 31.77 -7.26 -2.73
C ALA A 140 30.60 -6.79 -3.61
N ALA A 141 30.62 -7.11 -4.91
CA ALA A 141 29.56 -6.79 -5.86
C ALA A 141 28.20 -7.43 -5.51
N LEU A 142 28.21 -8.69 -5.05
CA LEU A 142 26.99 -9.40 -4.66
C LEU A 142 26.39 -8.81 -3.39
N PHE A 143 27.18 -8.52 -2.36
CA PHE A 143 26.68 -7.99 -1.10
C PHE A 143 26.20 -6.54 -1.23
N SER A 144 26.99 -5.67 -1.87
CA SER A 144 26.56 -4.28 -2.11
C SER A 144 25.34 -4.23 -3.01
N GLY A 145 25.35 -5.02 -4.10
CA GLY A 145 24.24 -5.07 -5.05
C GLY A 145 22.97 -5.69 -4.47
N ALA A 146 23.07 -6.75 -3.68
CA ALA A 146 21.91 -7.33 -2.99
C ALA A 146 21.36 -6.38 -1.93
N LEU A 147 22.21 -5.68 -1.17
CA LEU A 147 21.76 -4.70 -0.18
C LEU A 147 20.98 -3.56 -0.86
N LEU A 148 21.51 -3.00 -1.93
CA LEU A 148 20.84 -1.93 -2.70
C LEU A 148 19.55 -2.43 -3.36
N GLY A 149 19.62 -3.58 -4.03
CA GLY A 149 18.50 -4.12 -4.79
C GLY A 149 17.35 -4.60 -3.92
N VAL A 150 17.64 -5.42 -2.90
CA VAL A 150 16.63 -5.92 -1.95
C VAL A 150 16.17 -4.78 -1.04
N GLY A 151 17.09 -4.02 -0.44
CA GLY A 151 16.76 -2.92 0.48
C GLY A 151 15.92 -1.84 -0.19
N GLY A 152 16.31 -1.41 -1.39
CA GLY A 152 15.55 -0.44 -2.19
C GLY A 152 14.15 -0.96 -2.55
N SER A 153 14.06 -2.23 -2.98
CA SER A 153 12.78 -2.87 -3.31
C SER A 153 11.82 -2.92 -2.11
N PHE A 154 12.31 -3.38 -0.95
CA PHE A 154 11.50 -3.44 0.27
C PHE A 154 11.14 -2.04 0.78
N GLY A 155 12.04 -1.06 0.65
CA GLY A 155 11.78 0.34 0.99
C GLY A 155 10.65 0.92 0.14
N MET A 156 10.73 0.76 -1.18
CA MET A 156 9.71 1.18 -2.15
C MET A 156 8.36 0.52 -1.83
N TRP A 157 8.34 -0.80 -1.67
CA TRP A 157 7.12 -1.53 -1.31
C TRP A 157 6.54 -1.05 0.04
N ALA A 158 7.38 -0.90 1.06
CA ALA A 158 6.96 -0.46 2.38
C ALA A 158 6.37 0.97 2.36
N MET A 159 6.91 1.85 1.52
CA MET A 159 6.40 3.20 1.30
C MET A 159 4.99 3.16 0.70
N PHE A 160 4.77 2.37 -0.36
CA PHE A 160 3.45 2.26 -1.00
C PHE A 160 2.39 1.57 -0.13
N GLN A 161 2.82 0.72 0.80
CA GLN A 161 1.94 -0.02 1.72
C GLN A 161 1.75 0.67 3.07
N ARG A 162 2.34 1.85 3.29
CA ARG A 162 2.37 2.50 4.61
C ARG A 162 0.96 2.80 5.13
N SER A 163 0.17 3.53 4.35
CA SER A 163 -1.16 4.00 4.76
C SER A 163 -2.10 2.84 5.06
N PHE A 164 -2.12 1.83 4.19
CA PHE A 164 -2.90 0.62 4.41
C PHE A 164 -2.48 -0.12 5.69
N ARG A 165 -1.18 -0.32 5.95
CA ARG A 165 -0.70 -0.98 7.18
C ARG A 165 -1.08 -0.23 8.45
N VAL A 166 -1.07 1.11 8.43
CA VAL A 166 -1.53 1.94 9.56
C VAL A 166 -3.04 1.77 9.73
N GLY A 167 -3.82 1.90 8.66
CA GLY A 167 -5.28 1.69 8.68
C GLY A 167 -5.65 0.31 9.23
N LYS A 168 -4.98 -0.75 8.78
CA LYS A 168 -5.16 -2.13 9.27
C LYS A 168 -4.93 -2.26 10.78
N ARG A 169 -3.94 -1.57 11.35
CA ARG A 169 -3.69 -1.58 12.80
C ARG A 169 -4.78 -0.84 13.57
N ARG A 170 -5.27 0.27 13.02
CA ARG A 170 -6.40 0.98 13.62
C ARG A 170 -7.66 0.13 13.62
N ILE A 171 -7.95 -0.56 12.50
CA ILE A 171 -9.04 -1.53 12.45
C ILE A 171 -8.87 -2.58 13.55
N LYS A 172 -7.69 -3.19 13.66
CA LYS A 172 -7.40 -4.19 14.70
C LYS A 172 -7.61 -3.65 16.11
N ALA A 173 -7.11 -2.45 16.41
CA ALA A 173 -7.27 -1.81 17.71
C ALA A 173 -8.73 -1.46 18.04
N ILE A 174 -9.56 -1.17 17.02
CA ILE A 174 -10.99 -0.92 17.17
C ILE A 174 -11.74 -2.23 17.43
N THR A 175 -11.43 -3.29 16.66
CA THR A 175 -12.12 -4.59 16.76
C THR A 175 -11.73 -5.38 18.00
N GLU A 176 -10.48 -5.28 18.48
CA GLU A 176 -10.01 -5.91 19.72
C GLU A 176 -10.78 -5.44 20.96
N LYS A 177 -11.33 -4.22 20.95
CA LYS A 177 -12.13 -3.70 22.07
C LYS A 177 -13.51 -4.36 22.17
N GLN A 178 -13.97 -5.07 21.13
CA GLN A 178 -15.26 -5.77 21.05
C GLN A 178 -16.46 -4.95 21.56
N SER A 179 -16.43 -3.63 21.37
CA SER A 179 -17.53 -2.77 21.80
C SER A 179 -18.67 -2.84 20.80
N LEU A 180 -19.89 -3.04 21.30
CA LEU A 180 -21.14 -2.95 20.54
C LEU A 180 -21.70 -1.52 20.49
N GLU A 181 -21.00 -0.55 21.07
CA GLU A 181 -21.40 0.85 21.05
C GLU A 181 -21.51 1.36 19.60
N GLY A 182 -22.66 1.95 19.26
CA GLY A 182 -22.93 2.47 17.93
C GLY A 182 -23.26 1.42 16.86
N VAL A 183 -23.35 0.14 17.23
CA VAL A 183 -23.75 -0.96 16.34
C VAL A 183 -25.27 -1.11 16.34
N THR A 184 -25.91 -0.83 15.20
CA THR A 184 -27.36 -0.92 15.04
C THR A 184 -27.72 -1.58 13.71
N GLN A 185 -28.90 -2.19 13.62
CA GLN A 185 -29.35 -2.85 12.39
C GLN A 185 -29.34 -1.91 11.17
N PRO A 186 -29.88 -0.68 11.23
CA PRO A 186 -29.86 0.21 10.08
C PRO A 186 -28.44 0.58 9.62
N ARG A 187 -27.50 0.74 10.57
CA ARG A 187 -26.10 1.03 10.25
C ARG A 187 -25.38 -0.17 9.65
N MET A 188 -25.67 -1.38 10.12
CA MET A 188 -25.15 -2.60 9.51
C MET A 188 -25.65 -2.77 8.07
N ASP A 189 -26.93 -2.51 7.82
CA ASP A 189 -27.51 -2.61 6.48
C ASP A 189 -26.91 -1.54 5.54
N ALA A 190 -26.71 -0.31 6.02
CA ALA A 190 -26.05 0.78 5.27
C ALA A 190 -24.58 0.48 4.93
N VAL A 191 -23.86 -0.15 5.87
CA VAL A 191 -22.49 -0.63 5.68
C VAL A 191 -22.42 -1.74 4.63
N GLU A 192 -23.36 -2.69 4.66
CA GLU A 192 -23.43 -3.80 3.70
C GLU A 192 -23.75 -3.28 2.29
N ALA A 193 -24.72 -2.37 2.17
CA ALA A 193 -25.11 -1.76 0.90
C ALA A 193 -23.99 -0.92 0.25
N ASN A 194 -23.07 -0.37 1.05
CA ASN A 194 -21.96 0.47 0.58
C ASN A 194 -20.58 -0.17 0.83
N GLY A 195 -20.51 -1.50 0.79
CA GLY A 195 -19.29 -2.27 1.00
C GLY A 195 -18.17 -1.95 -0.01
N ASP A 196 -18.51 -1.45 -1.19
CA ASP A 196 -17.58 -0.96 -2.22
C ASP A 196 -16.82 0.29 -1.75
N ILE A 197 -17.54 1.34 -1.32
CA ILE A 197 -16.96 2.60 -0.81
C ILE A 197 -16.09 2.32 0.41
N LEU A 198 -16.62 1.53 1.36
CA LEU A 198 -15.90 1.19 2.59
C LEU A 198 -14.67 0.33 2.30
N GLY A 199 -14.78 -0.64 1.39
CA GLY A 199 -13.67 -1.45 0.94
C GLY A 199 -12.57 -0.64 0.28
N ALA A 200 -12.93 0.34 -0.56
CA ALA A 200 -11.98 1.24 -1.23
C ALA A 200 -11.27 2.16 -0.22
N LEU A 201 -12.01 2.73 0.74
CA LEU A 201 -11.44 3.57 1.81
C LEU A 201 -10.47 2.77 2.68
N ILE A 202 -10.86 1.55 3.09
CA ILE A 202 -10.00 0.67 3.89
C ILE A 202 -8.75 0.25 3.10
N ALA A 203 -8.89 -0.10 1.83
CA ALA A 203 -7.76 -0.44 0.95
C ALA A 203 -6.77 0.74 0.78
N ALA A 204 -7.24 1.98 0.82
CA ALA A 204 -6.40 3.18 0.82
C ALA A 204 -5.76 3.50 2.18
N GLY A 205 -6.22 2.86 3.26
CA GLY A 205 -5.82 3.13 4.65
C GLY A 205 -6.57 4.27 5.32
N ALA A 206 -7.69 4.74 4.74
CA ALA A 206 -8.48 5.88 5.20
C ALA A 206 -9.40 5.52 6.38
N VAL A 207 -8.79 5.18 7.52
CA VAL A 207 -9.48 4.74 8.74
C VAL A 207 -9.14 5.63 9.92
N ASP A 208 -10.18 6.03 10.67
CA ASP A 208 -10.11 6.70 11.97
C ASP A 208 -9.20 7.94 11.97
N GLY A 209 -9.46 8.87 11.04
CA GLY A 209 -8.74 10.14 10.90
C GLY A 209 -7.65 10.16 9.81
N ASN A 210 -7.35 9.00 9.23
CA ASN A 210 -6.62 8.94 7.96
C ASN A 210 -7.57 9.27 6.82
N ASN A 211 -7.22 10.23 5.97
CA ASN A 211 -8.16 10.83 5.04
C ASN A 211 -7.71 10.65 3.58
N ILE A 212 -8.67 10.47 2.67
CA ILE A 212 -8.49 10.67 1.22
C ILE A 212 -9.53 11.66 0.71
N SER A 213 -9.26 12.34 -0.40
CA SER A 213 -10.28 13.20 -1.01
C SER A 213 -11.32 12.40 -1.79
N ILE A 214 -12.54 12.93 -1.94
CA ILE A 214 -13.60 12.28 -2.74
C ILE A 214 -13.14 12.06 -4.18
N LYS A 215 -12.39 13.00 -4.78
CA LYS A 215 -11.81 12.81 -6.12
C LYS A 215 -10.93 11.56 -6.21
N VAL A 216 -10.11 11.33 -5.18
CA VAL A 216 -9.19 10.20 -5.10
C VAL A 216 -9.95 8.89 -4.83
N LEU A 217 -11.01 8.93 -4.03
CA LEU A 217 -11.94 7.81 -3.87
C LEU A 217 -12.61 7.44 -5.19
N GLY A 218 -13.09 8.41 -5.97
CA GLY A 218 -13.67 8.18 -7.30
C GLY A 218 -12.69 7.47 -8.23
N LYS A 219 -11.40 7.85 -8.21
CA LYS A 219 -10.35 7.13 -8.95
C LYS A 219 -10.25 5.65 -8.55
N LEU A 220 -10.38 5.31 -7.26
CA LEU A 220 -10.37 3.92 -6.79
C LEU A 220 -11.61 3.14 -7.24
N LEU A 221 -12.77 3.78 -7.22
CA LEU A 221 -14.05 3.21 -7.63
C LEU A 221 -14.23 3.14 -9.16
N ASP A 222 -13.27 3.68 -9.93
CA ASP A 222 -13.38 3.87 -11.39
C ASP A 222 -14.61 4.73 -11.78
N CYS A 223 -15.01 5.66 -10.91
CA CYS A 223 -16.02 6.67 -11.20
C CYS A 223 -15.39 7.84 -11.96
N ASP A 224 -16.04 8.27 -13.05
CA ASP A 224 -15.62 9.48 -13.76
C ASP A 224 -16.08 10.72 -12.99
N MET A 225 -15.15 11.34 -12.27
CA MET A 225 -15.43 12.53 -11.47
C MET A 225 -15.63 13.80 -12.32
N ASP A 226 -15.37 13.74 -13.63
CA ASP A 226 -15.67 14.82 -14.57
C ASP A 226 -17.09 14.68 -15.16
N ASN A 227 -17.71 13.50 -15.06
CA ASN A 227 -19.12 13.28 -15.30
C ASN A 227 -19.94 13.75 -14.09
N ALA A 228 -20.89 14.67 -14.30
CA ALA A 228 -21.71 15.23 -13.24
C ALA A 228 -22.56 14.18 -12.51
N GLU A 229 -23.11 13.19 -13.23
CA GLU A 229 -24.01 12.18 -12.67
C GLU A 229 -23.27 11.21 -11.74
N ASP A 230 -22.13 10.67 -12.20
CA ASP A 230 -21.30 9.76 -11.39
C ASP A 230 -20.73 10.46 -10.15
N ALA A 231 -20.32 11.71 -10.34
CA ALA A 231 -19.81 12.56 -9.27
C ALA A 231 -20.89 12.85 -8.20
N GLU A 232 -22.11 13.20 -8.62
CA GLU A 232 -23.23 13.47 -7.71
C GLU A 232 -23.69 12.20 -6.99
N SER A 233 -23.76 11.07 -7.69
CA SER A 233 -24.08 9.76 -7.11
C SER A 233 -23.10 9.38 -5.99
N LEU A 234 -21.79 9.49 -6.25
CA LEU A 234 -20.77 9.18 -5.24
C LEU A 234 -20.87 10.14 -4.04
N VAL A 235 -21.01 11.44 -4.28
CA VAL A 235 -21.12 12.43 -3.20
C VAL A 235 -22.36 12.19 -2.34
N THR A 236 -23.47 11.80 -2.96
CA THR A 236 -24.73 11.50 -2.25
C THR A 236 -24.55 10.30 -1.33
N ARG A 237 -24.05 9.18 -1.85
CA ARG A 237 -23.77 7.98 -1.05
C ARG A 237 -22.81 8.26 0.11
N VAL A 238 -21.80 9.09 -0.11
CA VAL A 238 -20.85 9.52 0.94
C VAL A 238 -21.56 10.38 2.00
N LYS A 239 -22.46 11.29 1.62
CA LYS A 239 -23.25 12.08 2.59
C LYS A 239 -24.23 11.22 3.39
N ASP A 240 -24.83 10.21 2.78
CA ASP A 240 -25.74 9.29 3.47
C ASP A 240 -24.98 8.51 4.55
N LEU A 241 -23.82 7.95 4.19
CA LEU A 241 -22.92 7.28 5.14
C LEU A 241 -22.40 8.22 6.25
N GLN A 242 -22.26 9.52 5.97
CA GLN A 242 -21.91 10.52 6.99
C GLN A 242 -23.06 10.72 7.97
N THR A 243 -24.30 10.82 7.46
CA THR A 243 -25.51 10.96 8.27
C THR A 243 -25.67 9.77 9.23
N ASP A 244 -25.33 8.57 8.76
CA ASP A 244 -25.34 7.36 9.58
C ASP A 244 -24.18 7.25 10.58
N GLY A 245 -23.19 8.15 10.50
CA GLY A 245 -21.99 8.15 11.36
C GLY A 245 -20.95 7.10 11.00
N ILE A 246 -21.08 6.43 9.85
CA ILE A 246 -20.17 5.38 9.36
C ILE A 246 -18.87 5.99 8.83
N ILE A 247 -18.98 7.16 8.19
CA ILE A 247 -17.84 7.92 7.70
C ILE A 247 -17.86 9.35 8.24
N LYS A 248 -16.69 9.99 8.26
CA LYS A 248 -16.54 11.40 8.61
C LYS A 248 -16.03 12.15 7.40
N ILE A 249 -16.70 13.26 7.06
CA ILE A 249 -16.24 14.21 6.06
C ILE A 249 -15.58 15.41 6.77
N SER A 250 -14.40 15.80 6.31
CA SER A 250 -13.63 16.96 6.78
C SER A 250 -13.32 17.90 5.60
N GLY A 251 -12.99 19.16 5.90
CA GLY A 251 -12.72 20.15 4.82
C GLY A 251 -13.97 20.66 4.10
N GLN A 252 -15.11 20.76 4.80
CA GLN A 252 -16.32 21.40 4.28
C GLN A 252 -16.22 22.93 4.46
N ALA A 253 -15.23 23.57 3.84
CA ALA A 253 -15.16 25.04 3.84
C ALA A 253 -16.13 25.62 2.79
N LEU A 254 -16.66 26.82 3.06
CA LEU A 254 -17.64 27.55 2.22
C LEU A 254 -17.26 27.70 0.73
N TYR A 255 -15.96 27.58 0.40
CA TYR A 255 -15.44 27.73 -0.97
C TYR A 255 -14.71 26.48 -1.50
N GLN A 256 -14.68 25.39 -0.73
CA GLN A 256 -14.04 24.15 -1.17
C GLN A 256 -15.02 23.32 -2.00
N LYS A 257 -14.58 22.96 -3.22
CA LYS A 257 -15.33 22.07 -4.11
C LYS A 257 -15.55 20.73 -3.41
N GLN A 258 -16.72 20.13 -3.61
CA GLN A 258 -17.10 18.87 -2.96
C GLN A 258 -16.08 17.74 -3.20
N PHE A 259 -15.43 17.72 -4.36
CA PHE A 259 -14.38 16.75 -4.69
C PHE A 259 -13.09 16.88 -3.89
N SER A 260 -12.88 18.02 -3.24
CA SER A 260 -11.74 18.26 -2.34
C SER A 260 -12.02 17.89 -0.89
N TRP A 261 -13.27 17.54 -0.55
CA TRP A 261 -13.61 17.09 0.78
C TRP A 261 -12.87 15.79 1.12
N GLU A 262 -12.43 15.71 2.36
CA GLU A 262 -11.66 14.60 2.91
C GLU A 262 -12.59 13.62 3.61
N VAL A 263 -12.41 12.33 3.35
CA VAL A 263 -13.28 11.25 3.85
C VAL A 263 -12.45 10.20 4.59
N THR A 264 -13.00 9.72 5.70
CA THR A 264 -12.41 8.65 6.53
C THR A 264 -13.50 7.77 7.13
N VAL A 265 -13.22 6.48 7.32
CA VAL A 265 -14.13 5.55 8.02
C VAL A 265 -14.02 5.75 9.52
N THR A 266 -15.15 5.86 10.22
CA THR A 266 -15.17 6.05 11.68
C THR A 266 -14.96 4.73 12.43
N PRO A 267 -14.58 4.78 13.72
CA PRO A 267 -14.55 3.59 14.57
C PRO A 267 -15.89 2.84 14.60
N ASP A 268 -17.01 3.56 14.60
CA ASP A 268 -18.35 2.96 14.59
C ASP A 268 -18.63 2.23 13.28
N GLY A 269 -18.23 2.80 12.13
CA GLY A 269 -18.31 2.12 10.84
C GLY A 269 -17.54 0.80 10.81
N ILE A 270 -16.32 0.79 11.37
CA ILE A 270 -15.50 -0.43 11.50
C ILE A 270 -16.14 -1.47 12.43
N ARG A 271 -16.76 -1.06 13.55
CA ARG A 271 -17.46 -1.98 14.47
C ARG A 271 -18.67 -2.63 13.79
N ASN A 272 -19.46 -1.86 13.07
CA ASN A 272 -20.60 -2.38 12.31
C ASN A 272 -20.14 -3.38 11.23
N LEU A 273 -19.06 -3.05 10.50
CA LEU A 273 -18.41 -3.95 9.54
C LEU A 273 -17.96 -5.28 10.17
N ALA A 274 -17.33 -5.22 11.36
CA ALA A 274 -16.87 -6.40 12.05
C ALA A 274 -18.04 -7.27 12.54
N GLN A 275 -19.13 -6.66 13.02
CA GLN A 275 -20.30 -7.37 13.53
C GLN A 275 -21.04 -8.15 12.43
N ILE A 276 -21.10 -7.63 11.20
CA ILE A 276 -21.73 -8.34 10.07
C ILE A 276 -21.04 -9.68 9.81
N GLY A 277 -19.71 -9.74 9.92
CA GLY A 277 -18.97 -10.99 9.74
C GLY A 277 -19.11 -12.00 10.89
N HIS A 278 -19.84 -11.65 11.96
CA HIS A 278 -20.20 -12.52 13.07
C HIS A 278 -21.68 -12.98 13.03
N ARG A 279 -22.46 -12.51 12.05
CA ARG A 279 -23.79 -13.05 11.74
C ARG A 279 -23.65 -14.42 11.06
#